data_AF-A0A843K2Y4-F1
#
_entry.id   AF-A0A843K2Y4-F1
#
_cell.length_a   1.000
_cell.length_b   1.000
_cell.length_c   1.000
_cell.angle_alpha   90.00
_cell.angle_beta   90.00
_cell.angle_gamma   90.00
#
_symmetry.space_group_name_H-M   'P 1'
#
loop_
_entity.id
_entity.type
_entity.pdbx_description
1 polymer ?
#
loop_
_entity_poly.entity_id
_entity_poly.type
_entity_poly.pdbx_seq_one_letter_code
_entity_poly.pdbx_strand_id
1 'polypeptide(L)'
;MNHITQPVLDGMVELVNIGVGRSAGSLNTLTGHHVSLRVPEIKIIRVTELKKELPCPDLPFTVISQDYSGAFDGTAMLMFPQESAEGIFRLMIGEEKKNQTNDELWQMT
;
A
#
# COMPACT_ATOMS: atom_id res chain seq x y z
N MET A 1 16.70 -25.77 3.43
CA MET A 1 16.00 -24.48 3.61
C MET A 1 17.09 -23.43 3.75
N ASN A 2 17.24 -22.50 2.78
CA ASN A 2 18.30 -21.50 2.86
C ASN A 2 18.10 -20.67 4.14
N HIS A 3 19.13 -20.63 4.98
CA HIS A 3 19.11 -19.85 6.22
C HIS A 3 19.19 -18.37 5.88
N ILE A 4 18.09 -17.65 6.06
CA ILE A 4 18.10 -16.20 5.95
C ILE A 4 18.59 -15.65 7.29
N THR A 5 19.75 -15.01 7.25
CA THR A 5 20.42 -14.48 8.43
C THR A 5 19.86 -13.11 8.81
N GLN A 6 19.94 -12.73 10.09
CA GLN A 6 19.50 -11.41 10.58
C GLN A 6 20.04 -10.23 9.74
N PRO A 7 21.34 -10.17 9.37
CA PRO A 7 21.84 -9.06 8.53
C PRO A 7 21.18 -8.94 7.15
N VAL A 8 20.70 -10.05 6.59
CA VAL A 8 19.98 -10.05 5.30
C VAL A 8 18.59 -9.48 5.49
N LEU A 9 17.88 -9.86 6.56
CA LEU A 9 16.57 -9.29 6.89
C LEU A 9 16.68 -7.78 7.15
N ASP A 10 17.68 -7.35 7.92
CA ASP A 10 17.92 -5.93 8.18
C ASP A 10 18.20 -5.16 6.88
N GLY A 11 19.03 -5.72 5.99
CA GLY A 11 19.29 -5.14 4.68
C GLY A 11 18.04 -5.05 3.79
N MET A 12 17.15 -6.06 3.85
CA MET A 12 15.86 -6.00 3.16
C MET A 12 14.97 -4.90 3.74
N VAL A 13 14.89 -4.77 5.05
CA VAL A 13 14.12 -3.71 5.71
C VAL A 13 14.60 -2.34 5.26
N GLU A 14 15.92 -2.12 5.23
CA GLU A 14 16.51 -0.86 4.79
C GLU A 14 16.20 -0.57 3.32
N LEU A 15 16.37 -1.57 2.44
CA LEU A 15 16.06 -1.43 1.02
C LEU A 15 14.60 -1.06 0.78
N VAL A 16 13.66 -1.72 1.47
CA VAL A 16 12.24 -1.41 1.34
C VAL A 16 11.91 -0.04 1.92
N ASN A 17 12.50 0.37 3.05
CA ASN A 17 12.32 1.70 3.61
C ASN A 17 12.78 2.81 2.65
N ILE A 18 13.93 2.63 1.97
CA ILE A 18 14.40 3.56 0.94
C ILE A 18 13.38 3.63 -0.22
N GLY A 19 12.91 2.48 -0.71
CA GLY A 19 11.92 2.42 -1.78
C GLY A 19 10.61 3.12 -1.43
N VAL A 20 10.09 2.84 -0.23
CA VAL A 20 8.86 3.41 0.31
C VAL A 20 8.99 4.92 0.54
N GLY A 21 10.15 5.39 1.04
CA GLY A 21 10.42 6.82 1.20
C GLY A 21 10.40 7.57 -0.14
N ARG A 22 10.97 6.98 -1.20
CA ARG A 22 10.90 7.53 -2.56
C ARG A 22 9.46 7.57 -3.07
N SER A 23 8.70 6.51 -2.88
CA SER A 23 7.27 6.46 -3.25
C SER A 23 6.44 7.50 -2.51
N ALA A 24 6.69 7.73 -1.22
CA ALA A 24 6.02 8.77 -0.44
C ALA A 24 6.30 10.17 -1.01
N GLY A 25 7.54 10.46 -1.42
CA GLY A 25 7.88 11.71 -2.09
C GLY A 25 7.16 11.89 -3.44
N SER A 26 7.08 10.84 -4.25
CA SER A 26 6.31 10.85 -5.50
C SER A 26 4.82 11.09 -5.25
N LEU A 27 4.22 10.40 -4.27
CA LEU A 27 2.81 10.58 -3.91
C LEU A 27 2.54 11.98 -3.37
N ASN A 28 3.45 12.54 -2.57
CA ASN A 28 3.35 13.93 -2.12
C ASN A 28 3.31 14.90 -3.31
N THR A 29 4.21 14.71 -4.27
CA THR A 29 4.25 15.52 -5.50
C THR A 29 2.98 15.36 -6.33
N LEU A 30 2.45 14.13 -6.46
CA LEU A 30 1.25 13.84 -7.25
C LEU A 30 -0.04 14.36 -6.60
N THR A 31 -0.13 14.31 -5.27
CA THR A 31 -1.37 14.64 -4.53
C THR A 31 -1.36 16.05 -3.96
N GLY A 32 -0.21 16.72 -3.87
CA GLY A 32 -0.06 17.99 -3.14
C GLY A 32 -0.18 17.87 -1.62
N HIS A 33 -0.26 16.64 -1.09
CA HIS A 33 -0.44 16.36 0.33
C HIS A 33 0.84 15.84 0.98
N HIS A 34 1.03 16.13 2.26
CA HIS A 34 2.12 15.52 3.02
C HIS A 34 1.84 14.02 3.25
N VAL A 35 2.50 13.17 2.47
CA VAL A 35 2.40 11.71 2.58
C VAL A 35 3.60 11.15 3.35
N SER A 36 3.33 10.37 4.40
CA SER A 36 4.34 9.59 5.11
C SER A 36 4.02 8.11 4.99
N LEU A 37 4.99 7.31 4.57
CA LEU A 37 4.88 5.86 4.50
C LEU A 37 6.00 5.22 5.34
N ARG A 38 5.72 4.08 5.98
CA ARG A 38 6.70 3.32 6.78
C ARG A 38 6.49 1.83 6.57
N VAL A 39 7.57 1.06 6.65
CA VAL A 39 7.52 -0.41 6.64
C VAL A 39 7.56 -0.88 8.10
N PRO A 40 6.45 -1.40 8.65
CA PRO A 40 6.43 -1.82 10.05
C PRO A 40 7.14 -3.16 10.28
N GLU A 41 7.09 -4.07 9.32
CA GLU A 41 7.61 -5.43 9.44
C GLU A 41 7.89 -6.03 8.06
N ILE A 42 8.88 -6.95 7.98
CA ILE A 42 9.10 -7.83 6.83
C ILE A 42 9.06 -9.28 7.32
N LYS A 43 8.26 -10.10 6.64
CA LYS A 43 8.20 -11.55 6.87
C LYS A 43 8.50 -12.31 5.59
N ILE A 44 9.16 -13.45 5.75
CA ILE A 44 9.43 -14.38 4.66
C ILE A 44 8.54 -15.59 4.90
N ILE A 45 7.55 -15.75 4.04
CA ILE A 45 6.52 -16.77 4.15
C ILE A 45 6.46 -17.60 2.87
N ARG A 46 5.83 -18.77 2.95
CA ARG A 46 5.42 -19.48 1.74
C ARG A 46 4.18 -18.80 1.17
N VAL A 47 4.05 -18.76 -0.16
CA VAL A 47 2.87 -18.17 -0.82
C VAL A 47 1.56 -18.83 -0.34
N THR A 48 1.59 -20.12 -0.01
CA THR A 48 0.45 -20.85 0.55
C THR A 48 0.01 -20.37 1.94
N GLU A 49 0.86 -19.62 2.65
CA GLU A 49 0.60 -19.05 3.97
C GLU A 49 0.06 -17.61 3.87
N LEU A 50 0.10 -16.98 2.70
CA LEU A 50 -0.29 -15.59 2.50
C LEU A 50 -1.68 -15.27 3.08
N LYS A 51 -2.67 -16.13 2.84
CA LYS A 51 -4.03 -15.96 3.37
C LYS A 51 -4.09 -15.86 4.91
N LYS A 52 -3.15 -16.46 5.63
CA LYS A 52 -3.12 -16.41 7.10
C LYS A 52 -2.52 -15.11 7.63
N GLU A 53 -1.67 -14.46 6.82
CA GLU A 53 -1.00 -13.21 7.18
C GLU A 53 -1.78 -11.97 6.74
N LEU A 54 -2.73 -12.11 5.82
CA LEU A 54 -3.57 -10.99 5.37
C LEU A 54 -4.53 -10.53 6.48
N PRO A 55 -4.61 -9.22 6.76
CA PRO A 55 -5.63 -8.68 7.65
C PRO A 55 -7.00 -8.82 6.97
N CYS A 56 -7.94 -9.54 7.60
CA CYS A 56 -9.28 -9.81 7.05
C CYS A 56 -9.25 -10.53 5.68
N PRO A 57 -8.77 -11.78 5.61
CA PRO A 57 -8.50 -12.49 4.35
C PRO A 57 -9.73 -12.81 3.49
N ASP A 58 -10.93 -12.68 4.06
CA ASP A 58 -12.20 -12.93 3.37
C ASP A 58 -12.78 -11.67 2.72
N LEU A 59 -12.17 -10.49 2.94
CA LEU A 59 -12.57 -9.24 2.30
C LEU A 59 -11.89 -9.06 0.94
N PRO A 60 -12.52 -8.34 -0.02
CA PRO A 60 -11.91 -8.06 -1.31
C PRO A 60 -10.72 -7.11 -1.17
N PHE A 61 -9.66 -7.39 -1.93
CA PHE A 61 -8.47 -6.56 -2.05
C PHE A 61 -8.34 -6.02 -3.47
N THR A 62 -7.91 -4.77 -3.58
CA THR A 62 -7.38 -4.21 -4.82
C THR A 62 -5.89 -4.49 -4.88
N VAL A 63 -5.43 -5.08 -5.98
CA VAL A 63 -4.03 -5.49 -6.17
C VAL A 63 -3.43 -4.79 -7.37
N ILE A 64 -2.26 -4.18 -7.17
CA ILE A 64 -1.38 -3.72 -8.25
C ILE A 64 -0.26 -4.74 -8.36
N SER A 65 -0.18 -5.43 -9.49
CA SER A 65 0.86 -6.43 -9.77
C SER A 65 1.82 -5.91 -10.84
N GLN A 66 3.11 -6.09 -10.61
CA GLN A 66 4.16 -5.80 -11.56
C GLN A 66 5.08 -7.00 -11.69
N ASP A 67 5.06 -7.62 -12.86
CA ASP A 67 6.04 -8.65 -13.22
C ASP A 67 7.35 -7.98 -13.62
N TYR A 68 8.47 -8.62 -13.26
CA TYR A 68 9.80 -8.20 -13.65
C TYR A 68 10.65 -9.42 -14.01
N SER A 69 11.62 -9.20 -14.88
CA SER A 69 12.56 -10.21 -15.38
C SER A 69 13.96 -9.64 -15.50
N GLY A 70 14.97 -10.52 -15.62
CA GLY A 70 16.36 -10.13 -15.81
C GLY A 70 17.31 -10.96 -14.94
N ALA A 71 18.02 -10.29 -14.02
CA ALA A 71 18.91 -10.98 -13.08
C ALA A 71 18.16 -12.01 -12.19
N PHE A 72 16.87 -11.79 -11.99
CA PHE A 72 15.93 -12.73 -11.40
C PHE A 72 14.52 -12.40 -11.90
N ASP A 73 13.67 -13.43 -11.96
CA ASP A 73 12.26 -13.30 -12.36
C ASP A 73 11.37 -13.29 -11.11
N GLY A 74 10.31 -12.48 -11.14
CA GLY A 74 9.34 -12.45 -10.06
C GLY A 74 8.24 -11.43 -10.28
N THR A 75 7.34 -11.38 -9.30
CA THR A 75 6.20 -10.46 -9.29
C THR A 75 6.22 -9.66 -8.00
N ALA A 76 6.16 -8.34 -8.12
CA ALA A 76 5.87 -7.44 -7.01
C ALA A 76 4.36 -7.20 -6.95
N MET A 77 3.77 -7.33 -5.76
CA MET A 77 2.34 -7.08 -5.54
C MET A 77 2.16 -6.06 -4.42
N LEU A 78 1.31 -5.06 -4.67
CA LEU A 78 0.86 -4.09 -3.70
C LEU A 78 -0.65 -4.24 -3.52
N MET A 79 -1.08 -4.56 -2.30
CA MET A 79 -2.46 -4.94 -2.00
C MET A 79 -3.07 -3.97 -0.99
N PHE A 80 -4.31 -3.55 -1.23
CA PHE A 80 -5.07 -2.68 -0.35
C PHE A 80 -6.46 -3.24 -0.11
N PRO A 81 -7.06 -3.06 1.08
CA PRO A 81 -8.50 -3.18 1.22
C PRO A 81 -9.18 -2.25 0.20
N GLN A 82 -10.30 -2.69 -0.38
CA GLN A 82 -10.98 -1.96 -1.45
C GLN A 82 -11.26 -0.48 -1.09
N GLU A 83 -11.76 -0.22 0.13
CA GLU A 83 -12.05 1.14 0.60
C GLU A 83 -10.80 2.05 0.62
N SER A 84 -9.64 1.50 0.98
CA SER A 84 -8.38 2.27 1.01
C SER A 84 -7.91 2.63 -0.39
N ALA A 85 -8.09 1.74 -1.38
CA ALA A 85 -7.73 2.00 -2.77
C ALA A 85 -8.57 3.15 -3.37
N GLU A 86 -9.87 3.19 -3.07
CA GLU A 86 -10.76 4.28 -3.49
C GLU A 86 -10.32 5.62 -2.89
N GLY A 87 -9.93 5.65 -1.62
CA GLY A 87 -9.40 6.85 -0.96
C GLY A 87 -8.13 7.38 -1.64
N ILE A 88 -7.18 6.50 -1.95
CA ILE A 88 -5.94 6.88 -2.65
C ILE A 88 -6.26 7.41 -4.06
N PHE A 89 -7.16 6.76 -4.79
CA PHE A 89 -7.56 7.20 -6.13
C PHE A 89 -8.17 8.61 -6.11
N ARG A 90 -9.10 8.87 -5.18
CA ARG A 90 -9.73 10.19 -4.99
C ARG A 90 -8.69 11.28 -4.69
N LEU A 91 -7.71 10.99 -3.84
CA LEU A 91 -6.60 11.92 -3.56
C LEU A 91 -5.77 12.23 -4.81
N MET A 92 -5.53 11.24 -5.68
CA MET A 92 -4.76 11.44 -6.92
C MET A 92 -5.51 12.27 -7.97
N ILE A 93 -6.84 12.20 -8.02
CA ILE A 93 -7.65 12.98 -8.97
C ILE A 93 -8.10 14.35 -8.43
N GLY A 94 -7.70 14.69 -7.19
CA GLY A 94 -8.05 15.97 -6.55
C GLY A 94 -9.51 16.05 -6.08
N GLU A 95 -10.21 14.92 -5.97
CA GLU A 95 -11.55 14.86 -5.39
C GLU A 95 -11.43 14.71 -3.87
N GLU A 96 -11.13 15.81 -3.19
CA GLU A 96 -11.30 15.86 -1.75
C GLU A 96 -12.78 15.69 -1.40
N LYS A 97 -13.09 14.95 -0.33
CA LYS A 97 -14.46 14.88 0.21
C LYS A 97 -14.96 16.32 0.37
N LYS A 98 -15.86 16.77 -0.50
CA LYS A 98 -16.83 17.79 -0.12
C LYS A 98 -17.51 17.20 1.10
N ASN A 99 -17.14 17.69 2.28
CA ASN A 99 -17.82 17.35 3.52
C ASN A 99 -19.33 17.44 3.23
N GLN A 100 -20.03 16.31 3.37
CA GLN A 100 -21.47 16.33 3.60
C GLN A 100 -21.68 16.95 4.98
N THR A 101 -21.51 18.26 5.05
CA THR A 101 -22.00 19.13 6.11
C THR A 101 -22.96 20.07 5.41
N ASN A 102 -24.06 19.52 4.90
CA ASN A 102 -25.28 20.25 4.59
C ASN A 102 -26.52 19.36 4.39
N ASP A 103 -26.54 18.17 5.02
CA ASP A 103 -27.79 17.37 5.11
C ASP A 103 -28.84 18.02 6.05
N GLU A 104 -28.54 19.17 6.66
CA GLU A 104 -29.46 19.88 7.58
C GLU A 104 -30.19 21.10 6.98
N LEU A 105 -30.06 21.41 5.68
CA LEU A 105 -30.65 22.65 5.11
C LEU A 105 -31.78 22.47 4.07
N TRP A 106 -32.25 21.25 3.80
CA TRP A 106 -33.37 21.01 2.86
C TRP A 106 -34.63 20.36 3.46
N GLN A 107 -34.82 20.40 4.78
CA GLN A 107 -36.10 20.04 5.42
C GLN A 107 -36.98 21.26 5.76
N MET A 108 -36.68 22.45 5.21
CA MET A 108 -37.47 23.66 5.41
C MET A 108 -37.78 24.38 4.09
N THR A 109 -38.40 23.70 3.13
CA THR A 109 -39.44 24.27 2.24
C THR A 109 -40.25 23.13 1.65
#